data_AF-A3MVE6-F1
#
_entry.id   AF-A3MVE6-F1
#
_cell.length_a   1.000
_cell.length_b   1.000
_cell.length_c   1.000
_cell.angle_alpha   90.00
_cell.angle_beta   90.00
_cell.angle_gamma   90.00
#
_symmetry.space_group_name_H-M   'P 1'
#
loop_
_entity.id
_entity.type
_entity.pdbx_description
1 polymer ?
#
loop_
_entity_poly.entity_id
_entity_poly.type
_entity_poly.pdbx_seq_one_letter_code
_entity_poly.pdbx_strand_id
1 'polypeptide(L)'
;MDPLVLEARFQRAVYKGDVGVLEGDFRLRYGERWAELWAAAEGAGEEDVRRADEHSDELCRLVESRIDDRELAALYAAYGRSLSLEGEVEAGLELLGRAGGLERLLRWGLVMHFSEDVVAAPPYLAKLLIKLGGEASRPRVNLDEELGPYLRDGGLMAFVEGLLAEEFDERLHRALYGEVPRTVRLGRAALYRPEVGLVVNPVLSAGELLEELLRVKRSRADALAKALSLHGEYEFSLDHRCGLQYISVDGTAEKSGVVAICPWASYSRKLWRRTRNMVLVLEGEPPPGVERPWFGVIYVRGGEAKVLKPREPSRLFEYVVDVLYSVGFSVAEEGA
;
A
#
# COMPACT_ATOMS: atom_id res chain seq x y z
N MET A 1 -13.36 7.83 -43.26
CA MET A 1 -14.38 7.80 -42.19
C MET A 1 -14.05 8.95 -41.24
N ASP A 2 -15.03 9.63 -40.64
CA ASP A 2 -14.73 10.67 -39.63
C ASP A 2 -14.02 10.01 -38.43
N PRO A 3 -12.80 10.44 -38.04
CA PRO A 3 -12.07 9.88 -36.91
C PRO A 3 -12.86 9.90 -35.59
N LEU A 4 -13.74 10.88 -35.38
CA LEU A 4 -14.61 10.95 -34.20
C LEU A 4 -15.63 9.82 -34.17
N VAL A 5 -16.23 9.51 -35.32
CA VAL A 5 -17.18 8.40 -35.46
C VAL A 5 -16.46 7.07 -35.27
N LEU A 6 -15.25 6.91 -35.81
CA LEU A 6 -14.45 5.71 -35.64
C LEU A 6 -14.05 5.48 -34.17
N GLU A 7 -13.62 6.53 -33.46
CA GLU A 7 -13.32 6.46 -32.02
C GLU A 7 -14.55 6.07 -31.19
N ALA A 8 -15.70 6.70 -31.45
CA ALA A 8 -16.95 6.41 -30.76
C ALA A 8 -17.41 4.96 -31.01
N ARG A 9 -17.31 4.48 -32.26
CA ARG A 9 -17.61 3.09 -32.62
C ARG A 9 -16.66 2.12 -31.93
N PHE A 10 -15.36 2.40 -31.93
CA PHE A 10 -14.38 1.60 -31.19
C PHE A 10 -14.77 1.48 -29.72
N GLN A 11 -15.05 2.61 -29.06
CA GLN A 11 -15.34 2.65 -27.63
C GLN A 11 -16.57 1.80 -27.29
N ARG A 12 -17.63 1.92 -28.10
CA ARG A 12 -18.85 1.12 -27.94
C ARG A 12 -18.67 -0.36 -28.26
N ALA A 13 -17.77 -0.71 -29.18
CA ALA A 13 -17.50 -2.10 -29.56
C ALA A 13 -16.76 -2.87 -28.45
N VAL A 14 -15.87 -2.21 -27.69
CA VAL A 14 -15.03 -2.88 -26.69
C VAL A 14 -15.58 -2.82 -25.26
N TYR A 15 -16.52 -1.91 -24.98
CA TYR A 15 -17.12 -1.75 -23.66
C TYR A 15 -18.06 -2.91 -23.29
N LYS A 16 -17.98 -3.40 -22.05
CA LYS A 16 -18.73 -4.58 -21.56
C LYS A 16 -19.42 -4.37 -20.20
N GLY A 17 -19.84 -3.15 -19.88
CA GLY A 17 -20.51 -2.82 -18.61
C GLY A 17 -21.87 -2.12 -18.75
N ASP A 18 -22.27 -1.41 -17.71
CA ASP A 18 -23.49 -0.59 -17.70
C ASP A 18 -23.48 0.56 -18.72
N VAL A 19 -24.58 0.71 -19.44
CA VAL A 19 -24.72 1.72 -20.50
C VAL A 19 -24.57 3.14 -19.96
N GLY A 20 -24.96 3.40 -18.70
CA GLY A 20 -24.86 4.72 -18.08
C GLY A 20 -23.42 5.23 -17.94
N VAL A 21 -22.47 4.35 -17.63
CA VAL A 21 -21.04 4.69 -17.56
C VAL A 21 -20.51 5.06 -18.94
N LEU A 22 -20.83 4.26 -19.96
CA LEU A 22 -20.42 4.53 -21.34
C LEU A 22 -21.04 5.83 -21.88
N GLU A 23 -22.30 6.11 -21.59
CA GLU A 23 -22.92 7.40 -21.91
C GLU A 23 -22.23 8.57 -21.20
N GLY A 24 -21.81 8.36 -19.94
CA GLY A 24 -21.01 9.32 -19.17
C GLY A 24 -19.71 9.67 -19.88
N ASP A 25 -18.95 8.65 -20.31
CA ASP A 25 -17.72 8.86 -21.08
C ASP A 25 -17.97 9.61 -22.39
N PHE A 26 -19.06 9.29 -23.11
CA PHE A 26 -19.41 9.98 -24.35
C PHE A 26 -19.72 11.46 -24.12
N ARG A 27 -20.52 11.77 -23.08
CA ARG A 27 -20.83 13.17 -22.70
C ARG A 27 -19.56 13.92 -22.34
N LEU A 28 -18.69 13.30 -21.55
CA LEU A 28 -17.43 13.88 -21.12
C LEU A 28 -16.50 14.16 -22.30
N ARG A 29 -16.32 13.19 -23.20
CA ARG A 29 -15.37 13.26 -24.31
C ARG A 29 -15.83 14.11 -25.48
N TYR A 30 -17.10 14.00 -25.86
CA TYR A 30 -17.61 14.59 -27.09
C TYR A 30 -18.42 15.87 -26.89
N GLY A 31 -18.71 16.25 -25.64
CA GLY A 31 -19.44 17.47 -25.31
C GLY A 31 -20.78 17.54 -26.04
N GLU A 32 -21.09 18.66 -26.68
CA GLU A 32 -22.38 18.88 -27.36
C GLU A 32 -22.71 17.85 -28.45
N ARG A 33 -21.70 17.22 -29.07
CA ARG A 33 -21.87 16.22 -30.13
C ARG A 33 -22.09 14.80 -29.62
N TRP A 34 -22.14 14.58 -28.30
CA TRP A 34 -22.21 13.24 -27.73
C TRP A 34 -23.40 12.42 -28.26
N ALA A 35 -24.58 13.04 -28.40
CA ALA A 35 -25.79 12.34 -28.83
C ALA A 35 -25.73 11.92 -30.31
N GLU A 36 -25.14 12.75 -31.16
CA GLU A 36 -24.89 12.46 -32.58
C GLU A 36 -23.94 11.26 -32.71
N LEU A 37 -22.81 11.30 -31.98
CA LEU A 37 -21.80 10.23 -32.01
C LEU A 37 -22.28 8.95 -31.36
N TRP A 38 -23.13 9.04 -30.32
CA TRP A 38 -23.78 7.89 -29.71
C TRP A 38 -24.65 7.12 -30.71
N ALA A 39 -25.47 7.84 -31.48
CA ALA A 39 -26.29 7.25 -32.53
C ALA A 39 -25.43 6.68 -33.67
N ALA A 40 -24.40 7.42 -34.11
CA ALA A 40 -23.48 6.94 -35.14
C ALA A 40 -22.65 5.71 -34.72
N ALA A 41 -22.48 5.51 -33.40
CA ALA A 41 -21.81 4.35 -32.84
C ALA A 41 -22.69 3.09 -32.76
N GLU A 42 -23.98 3.17 -33.11
CA GLU A 42 -24.88 2.03 -33.05
C GLU A 42 -24.42 0.87 -33.95
N GLY A 43 -24.58 -0.36 -33.45
CA GLY A 43 -24.12 -1.57 -34.13
C GLY A 43 -22.60 -1.69 -34.27
N ALA A 44 -21.82 -1.01 -33.43
CA ALA A 44 -20.36 -1.17 -33.43
C ALA A 44 -19.92 -2.59 -32.99
N GLY A 45 -18.87 -3.11 -33.62
CA GLY A 45 -18.39 -4.47 -33.36
C GLY A 45 -16.92 -4.68 -33.73
N GLU A 46 -16.50 -5.93 -33.88
CA GLU A 46 -15.09 -6.31 -34.11
C GLU A 46 -14.45 -5.66 -35.34
N GLU A 47 -15.24 -5.40 -36.38
CA GLU A 47 -14.76 -4.70 -37.58
C GLU A 47 -14.32 -3.26 -37.27
N ASP A 48 -15.01 -2.57 -36.35
CA ASP A 48 -14.64 -1.22 -35.92
C ASP A 48 -13.34 -1.24 -35.08
N VAL A 49 -13.11 -2.32 -34.32
CA VAL A 49 -11.85 -2.55 -33.60
C VAL A 49 -10.69 -2.70 -34.58
N ARG A 50 -10.86 -3.51 -35.64
CA ARG A 50 -9.84 -3.67 -36.70
C ARG A 50 -9.56 -2.35 -37.41
N ARG A 51 -10.60 -1.61 -37.79
CA ARG A 51 -10.46 -0.32 -38.47
C ARG A 51 -9.76 0.72 -37.61
N ALA A 52 -9.99 0.73 -36.29
CA ALA A 52 -9.30 1.63 -35.38
C ALA A 52 -7.79 1.36 -35.35
N ASP A 53 -7.37 0.10 -35.44
CA ASP A 53 -5.96 -0.28 -35.53
C ASP A 53 -5.33 0.18 -36.87
N GLU A 54 -6.03 -0.07 -37.98
CA GLU A 54 -5.62 0.37 -39.33
C GLU A 54 -5.48 1.90 -39.44
N HIS A 55 -6.32 2.66 -38.73
CA HIS A 55 -6.33 4.12 -38.73
C HIS A 55 -5.71 4.70 -37.44
N SER A 56 -4.85 3.94 -36.76
CA SER A 56 -4.24 4.32 -35.47
C SER A 56 -3.54 5.68 -35.51
N ASP A 57 -2.87 6.03 -36.61
CA ASP A 57 -2.17 7.33 -36.74
C ASP A 57 -3.13 8.53 -36.81
N GLU A 58 -4.35 8.35 -37.34
CA GLU A 58 -5.39 9.38 -37.34
C GLU A 58 -6.02 9.53 -35.96
N LEU A 59 -6.31 8.41 -35.30
CA LEU A 59 -6.85 8.41 -33.94
C LEU A 59 -5.85 8.95 -32.91
N CYS A 60 -4.56 8.64 -33.06
CA CYS A 60 -3.50 9.23 -32.24
C CYS A 60 -3.47 10.76 -32.39
N ARG A 61 -3.55 11.28 -33.62
CA ARG A 61 -3.61 12.73 -33.86
C ARG A 61 -4.85 13.38 -33.27
N LEU A 62 -6.00 12.69 -33.36
CA LEU A 62 -7.25 13.14 -32.76
C LEU A 62 -7.11 13.27 -31.22
N VAL A 63 -6.68 12.21 -30.54
CA VAL A 63 -6.49 12.21 -29.08
C VAL A 63 -5.42 13.22 -28.68
N GLU A 64 -4.28 13.27 -29.38
CA GLU A 64 -3.20 14.22 -29.10
C GLU A 64 -3.68 15.69 -29.23
N SER A 65 -4.58 15.98 -30.15
CA SER A 65 -5.16 17.32 -30.32
C SER A 65 -6.05 17.78 -29.16
N ARG A 66 -6.56 16.85 -28.35
CA ARG A 66 -7.39 17.15 -27.18
C ARG A 66 -6.58 17.35 -25.90
N ILE A 67 -5.33 16.90 -25.85
CA ILE A 67 -4.47 16.98 -24.67
C ILE A 67 -4.11 18.44 -24.40
N ASP A 68 -4.62 19.00 -23.30
CA ASP A 68 -4.32 20.36 -22.84
C ASP A 68 -3.32 20.41 -21.67
N ASP A 69 -2.95 19.26 -21.11
CA ASP A 69 -1.88 19.11 -20.11
C ASP A 69 -0.98 17.94 -20.47
N ARG A 70 0.13 18.30 -21.12
CA ARG A 70 1.16 17.36 -21.58
C ARG A 70 1.84 16.61 -20.45
N GLU A 71 2.01 17.22 -19.29
CA GLU A 71 2.72 16.61 -18.18
C GLU A 71 1.88 15.48 -17.56
N LEU A 72 0.57 15.71 -17.34
CA LEU A 72 -0.36 14.68 -16.90
C LEU A 72 -0.41 13.51 -17.91
N ALA A 73 -0.52 13.82 -19.21
CA ALA A 73 -0.54 12.79 -20.25
C ALA A 73 0.76 11.96 -20.28
N ALA A 74 1.91 12.63 -20.13
CA ALA A 74 3.22 11.97 -20.06
C ALA A 74 3.37 11.09 -18.81
N LEU A 75 2.95 11.58 -17.63
CA LEU A 75 2.98 10.81 -16.38
C LEU A 75 2.10 9.56 -16.47
N TYR A 76 0.88 9.68 -16.99
CA TYR A 76 0.02 8.52 -17.22
C TYR A 76 0.63 7.56 -18.23
N ALA A 77 1.20 8.06 -19.33
CA ALA A 77 1.82 7.20 -20.33
C ALA A 77 3.07 6.45 -19.82
N ALA A 78 3.82 7.05 -18.90
CA ALA A 78 5.01 6.44 -18.31
C ALA A 78 4.70 5.46 -17.17
N TYR A 79 3.68 5.73 -16.37
CA TYR A 79 3.44 5.01 -15.11
C TYR A 79 2.03 4.42 -14.96
N GLY A 80 1.11 4.79 -15.84
CA GLY A 80 -0.23 4.22 -15.89
C GLY A 80 -0.17 2.74 -16.21
N ARG A 81 -0.94 1.95 -15.48
CA ARG A 81 -1.14 0.53 -15.77
C ARG A 81 -2.34 0.39 -16.70
N SER A 82 -2.25 -0.54 -17.65
CA SER A 82 -3.38 -0.90 -18.50
C SER A 82 -4.31 -1.85 -17.75
N LEU A 83 -5.61 -1.79 -18.04
CA LEU A 83 -6.66 -2.63 -17.44
C LEU A 83 -6.60 -2.63 -15.91
N SER A 84 -6.67 -1.43 -15.33
CA SER A 84 -6.63 -1.22 -13.89
C SER A 84 -7.97 -0.72 -13.37
N LEU A 85 -8.22 -0.95 -12.09
CA LEU A 85 -9.42 -0.41 -11.44
C LEU A 85 -9.35 1.12 -11.45
N GLU A 86 -10.47 1.77 -11.72
CA GLU A 86 -10.61 3.23 -11.78
C GLU A 86 -10.04 3.89 -10.51
N GLY A 87 -10.40 3.34 -9.34
CA GLY A 87 -9.92 3.81 -8.04
C GLY A 87 -8.41 3.66 -7.84
N GLU A 88 -7.78 2.64 -8.43
CA GLU A 88 -6.32 2.46 -8.37
C GLU A 88 -5.60 3.50 -9.25
N VAL A 89 -6.14 3.78 -10.44
CA VAL A 89 -5.58 4.79 -11.34
C VAL A 89 -5.71 6.18 -10.72
N GLU A 90 -6.87 6.51 -10.16
CA GLU A 90 -7.10 7.79 -9.48
C GLU A 90 -6.17 7.96 -8.27
N ALA A 91 -6.04 6.93 -7.43
CA ALA A 91 -5.10 6.92 -6.31
C ALA A 91 -3.63 7.06 -6.78
N GLY A 92 -3.26 6.39 -7.87
CA GLY A 92 -1.92 6.50 -8.47
C GLY A 92 -1.62 7.92 -8.96
N LEU A 93 -2.56 8.54 -9.68
CA LEU A 93 -2.45 9.93 -10.14
C LEU A 93 -2.37 10.92 -8.97
N GLU A 94 -3.13 10.69 -7.90
CA GLU A 94 -3.05 11.49 -6.68
C GLU A 94 -1.66 11.41 -6.02
N LEU A 95 -1.06 10.22 -5.97
CA LEU A 95 0.31 10.03 -5.47
C LEU A 95 1.37 10.69 -6.35
N LEU A 96 1.09 10.86 -7.65
CA LEU A 96 1.88 11.65 -8.59
C LEU A 96 1.61 13.17 -8.49
N GLY A 97 0.70 13.61 -7.60
CA GLY A 97 0.34 15.02 -7.44
C GLY A 97 -0.59 15.53 -8.54
N ARG A 98 -1.40 14.65 -9.14
CA ARG A 98 -2.36 14.93 -10.22
C ARG A 98 -3.77 14.42 -9.84
N ALA A 99 -4.24 14.75 -8.64
CA ALA A 99 -5.59 14.42 -8.19
C ALA A 99 -6.66 14.96 -9.18
N GLY A 100 -7.69 14.18 -9.47
CA GLY A 100 -8.69 14.49 -10.50
C GLY A 100 -8.17 14.35 -11.93
N GLY A 101 -6.99 13.74 -12.11
CA GLY A 101 -6.36 13.58 -13.42
C GLY A 101 -7.12 12.60 -14.33
N LEU A 102 -7.80 11.59 -13.76
CA LEU A 102 -8.47 10.56 -14.55
C LEU A 102 -9.60 11.12 -15.42
N GLU A 103 -10.41 12.02 -14.88
CA GLU A 103 -11.48 12.67 -15.64
C GLU A 103 -10.93 13.37 -16.90
N ARG A 104 -9.76 14.03 -16.77
CA ARG A 104 -9.10 14.69 -17.91
C ARG A 104 -8.60 13.66 -18.94
N LEU A 105 -8.02 12.56 -18.47
CA LEU A 105 -7.57 11.46 -19.35
C LEU A 105 -8.74 10.83 -20.14
N LEU A 106 -9.89 10.62 -19.48
CA LEU A 106 -11.12 10.13 -20.09
C LEU A 106 -11.67 11.12 -21.12
N ARG A 107 -11.66 12.42 -20.78
CA ARG A 107 -12.07 13.52 -21.65
C ARG A 107 -11.23 13.62 -22.91
N TRP A 108 -9.91 13.46 -22.81
CA TRP A 108 -9.03 13.47 -23.99
C TRP A 108 -9.18 12.21 -24.85
N GLY A 109 -9.65 11.11 -24.25
CA GLY A 109 -9.67 9.78 -24.88
C GLY A 109 -8.34 9.03 -24.78
N LEU A 110 -7.42 9.50 -23.93
CA LEU A 110 -6.18 8.78 -23.62
C LEU A 110 -6.46 7.52 -22.78
N VAL A 111 -7.57 7.55 -22.03
CA VAL A 111 -8.11 6.45 -21.23
C VAL A 111 -9.60 6.30 -21.55
N MET A 112 -10.14 5.09 -21.40
CA MET A 112 -11.57 4.81 -21.46
C MET A 112 -11.94 3.68 -20.52
N HIS A 113 -13.23 3.62 -20.16
CA HIS A 113 -13.79 2.47 -19.47
C HIS A 113 -13.90 1.26 -20.43
N PHE A 114 -13.53 0.07 -19.96
CA PHE A 114 -13.77 -1.22 -20.61
C PHE A 114 -14.90 -2.01 -19.90
N SER A 115 -15.09 -1.77 -18.61
CA SER A 115 -16.24 -2.19 -17.79
C SER A 115 -16.62 -1.05 -16.84
N GLU A 116 -17.55 -1.28 -15.91
CA GLU A 116 -18.02 -0.27 -14.94
C GLU A 116 -16.90 0.37 -14.12
N ASP A 117 -15.86 -0.40 -13.78
CA ASP A 117 -14.79 -0.03 -12.85
C ASP A 117 -13.38 -0.23 -13.42
N VAL A 118 -13.25 -0.71 -14.66
CA VAL A 118 -11.94 -0.95 -15.29
C VAL A 118 -11.68 0.08 -16.37
N VAL A 119 -10.57 0.80 -16.21
CA VAL A 119 -10.09 1.79 -17.17
C VAL A 119 -8.77 1.35 -17.81
N ALA A 120 -8.60 1.67 -19.08
CA ALA A 120 -7.35 1.45 -19.79
C ALA A 120 -7.19 2.40 -20.97
N ALA A 121 -5.95 2.54 -21.43
CA ALA A 121 -5.68 3.22 -22.68
C ALA A 121 -6.12 2.35 -23.88
N PRO A 122 -6.82 2.91 -24.87
CA PRO A 122 -7.13 2.19 -26.11
C PRO A 122 -5.87 1.62 -26.80
N PRO A 123 -5.88 0.37 -27.29
CA PRO A 123 -4.71 -0.25 -27.91
C PRO A 123 -4.13 0.51 -29.10
N TYR A 124 -4.98 1.16 -29.91
CA TYR A 124 -4.53 1.95 -31.06
C TYR A 124 -3.68 3.18 -30.67
N LEU A 125 -3.63 3.56 -29.39
CA LEU A 125 -2.82 4.66 -28.87
C LEU A 125 -1.39 4.26 -28.48
N ALA A 126 -0.99 3.00 -28.67
CA ALA A 126 0.33 2.52 -28.24
C ALA A 126 1.50 3.42 -28.68
N LYS A 127 1.49 3.89 -29.94
CA LYS A 127 2.53 4.81 -30.47
C LYS A 127 2.55 6.15 -29.74
N LEU A 128 1.37 6.72 -29.46
CA LEU A 128 1.24 7.98 -28.74
C LEU A 128 1.71 7.85 -27.29
N LEU A 129 1.35 6.76 -26.61
CA LEU A 129 1.78 6.50 -25.23
C LEU A 129 3.30 6.34 -25.13
N ILE A 130 3.94 5.62 -26.06
CA ILE A 130 5.41 5.50 -26.09
C ILE A 130 6.07 6.89 -26.23
N LYS A 131 5.53 7.73 -27.13
CA LYS A 131 6.02 9.10 -27.33
C LYS A 131 5.87 9.93 -26.06
N LEU A 132 4.67 9.98 -25.48
CA LEU A 132 4.37 10.75 -24.27
C LEU A 132 5.16 10.25 -23.05
N GLY A 133 5.30 8.93 -22.89
CA GLY A 133 6.05 8.33 -21.79
C GLY A 133 7.54 8.70 -21.83
N GLY A 134 8.11 8.88 -23.03
CA GLY A 134 9.48 9.39 -23.20
C GLY A 134 9.65 10.86 -22.80
N GLU A 135 8.56 11.64 -22.71
CA GLU A 135 8.55 13.04 -22.29
C GLU A 135 8.38 13.18 -20.76
N ALA A 136 8.07 12.10 -20.04
CA ALA A 136 7.75 12.17 -18.62
C ALA A 136 8.97 12.50 -17.75
N SER A 137 8.88 13.61 -17.00
CA SER A 137 9.83 13.87 -15.92
C SER A 137 9.58 12.88 -14.78
N ARG A 138 10.56 12.05 -14.44
CA ARG A 138 10.45 11.13 -13.30
C ARG A 138 10.31 11.92 -11.99
N PRO A 139 9.16 11.85 -11.30
CA PRO A 139 9.01 12.47 -9.98
C PRO A 139 10.02 11.86 -9.00
N ARG A 140 10.66 12.70 -8.20
CA ARG A 140 11.51 12.21 -7.10
C ARG A 140 10.64 11.99 -5.86
N VAL A 141 10.60 10.75 -5.39
CA VAL A 141 9.98 10.34 -4.13
C VAL A 141 11.11 9.88 -3.21
N ASN A 142 11.40 10.66 -2.17
CA ASN A 142 12.43 10.31 -1.19
C ASN A 142 11.77 9.58 -0.03
N LEU A 143 11.91 8.26 0.02
CA LEU A 143 11.23 7.43 1.03
C LEU A 143 11.60 7.81 2.47
N ASP A 144 12.83 8.26 2.74
CA ASP A 144 13.22 8.71 4.08
C ASP A 144 12.36 9.92 4.54
N GLU A 145 12.13 10.87 3.63
CA GLU A 145 11.31 12.07 3.89
C GLU A 145 9.82 11.73 3.97
N GLU A 146 9.34 10.87 3.07
CA GLU A 146 7.91 10.52 2.97
C GLU A 146 7.47 9.65 4.15
N LEU A 147 8.36 8.77 4.67
CA LEU A 147 8.06 7.88 5.79
C LEU A 147 8.33 8.54 7.15
N GLY A 148 9.34 9.41 7.25
CA GLY A 148 9.82 10.01 8.50
C GLY A 148 8.74 10.48 9.49
N PRO A 149 7.71 11.24 9.04
CA PRO A 149 6.63 11.70 9.90
C PRO A 149 5.79 10.58 10.56
N TYR A 150 5.73 9.41 9.92
CA TYR A 150 4.86 8.30 10.30
C TYR A 150 5.56 7.20 11.09
N LEU A 151 6.90 7.19 11.11
CA LEU A 151 7.69 6.12 11.73
C LEU A 151 7.42 5.94 13.24
N ARG A 152 6.87 6.96 13.92
CA ARG A 152 6.52 6.85 15.35
C ARG A 152 5.18 6.17 15.61
N ASP A 153 4.35 6.02 14.59
CA ASP A 153 3.08 5.32 14.68
C ASP A 153 3.29 3.83 14.35
N GLY A 154 3.52 3.04 15.40
CA GLY A 154 3.75 1.60 15.25
C GLY A 154 2.55 0.84 14.67
N GLY A 155 1.33 1.27 14.97
CA GLY A 155 0.13 0.65 14.40
C GLY A 155 0.06 0.87 12.89
N LEU A 156 0.24 2.11 12.46
CA LEU A 156 0.26 2.47 11.04
C LEU A 156 1.35 1.74 10.26
N MET A 157 2.58 1.67 10.81
CA MET A 157 3.69 0.98 10.16
C MET A 157 3.49 -0.52 10.10
N ALA A 158 2.96 -1.15 11.16
CA ALA A 158 2.57 -2.55 11.13
C ALA A 158 1.52 -2.79 10.04
N PHE A 159 0.47 -1.98 10.00
CA PHE A 159 -0.61 -2.08 9.00
C PHE A 159 -0.06 -2.05 7.57
N VAL A 160 0.73 -1.04 7.23
CA VAL A 160 1.29 -0.88 5.88
C VAL A 160 2.27 -2.00 5.54
N GLU A 161 3.17 -2.38 6.45
CA GLU A 161 4.08 -3.51 6.23
C GLU A 161 3.29 -4.84 6.04
N GLY A 162 2.18 -4.99 6.76
CA GLY A 162 1.28 -6.13 6.62
C GLY A 162 0.62 -6.20 5.25
N LEU A 163 0.14 -5.08 4.74
CA LEU A 163 -0.48 -4.98 3.43
C LEU A 163 0.54 -5.19 2.30
N LEU A 164 1.72 -4.57 2.39
CA LEU A 164 2.79 -4.73 1.39
C LEU A 164 3.32 -6.15 1.31
N ALA A 165 3.36 -6.86 2.45
CA ALA A 165 3.78 -8.26 2.50
C ALA A 165 2.62 -9.24 2.25
N GLU A 166 1.40 -8.76 2.01
CA GLU A 166 0.19 -9.58 1.85
C GLU A 166 -0.09 -10.54 3.04
N GLU A 167 0.33 -10.14 4.24
CA GLU A 167 0.24 -10.97 5.45
C GLU A 167 -0.58 -10.30 6.57
N PHE A 168 -1.26 -9.18 6.29
CA PHE A 168 -2.02 -8.44 7.30
C PHE A 168 -3.05 -9.31 8.05
N ASP A 169 -3.01 -9.27 9.38
CA ASP A 169 -3.98 -9.95 10.27
C ASP A 169 -4.70 -8.89 11.12
N GLU A 170 -5.97 -8.63 10.77
CA GLU A 170 -6.83 -7.64 11.43
C GLU A 170 -7.07 -7.96 12.91
N ARG A 171 -7.22 -9.24 13.28
CA ARG A 171 -7.47 -9.64 14.67
C ARG A 171 -6.23 -9.36 15.51
N LEU A 172 -5.06 -9.71 14.98
CA LEU A 172 -3.79 -9.45 15.65
C LEU A 172 -3.48 -7.95 15.72
N HIS A 173 -3.78 -7.19 14.66
CA HIS A 173 -3.66 -5.73 14.68
C HIS A 173 -4.53 -5.13 15.78
N ARG A 174 -5.81 -5.52 15.87
CA ARG A 174 -6.71 -5.05 16.93
C ARG A 174 -6.22 -5.36 18.33
N ALA A 175 -5.66 -6.56 18.53
CA ALA A 175 -5.10 -6.95 19.82
C ALA A 175 -3.87 -6.10 20.23
N LEU A 176 -3.06 -5.65 19.27
CA LEU A 176 -1.80 -4.95 19.56
C LEU A 176 -1.88 -3.42 19.46
N TYR A 177 -2.78 -2.89 18.63
CA TYR A 177 -2.87 -1.47 18.28
C TYR A 177 -4.28 -0.89 18.34
N GLY A 178 -5.33 -1.71 18.49
CA GLY A 178 -6.72 -1.24 18.45
C GLY A 178 -7.26 -1.13 17.02
N GLU A 179 -8.15 -0.18 16.78
CA GLU A 179 -8.88 -0.12 15.51
C GLU A 179 -7.98 0.01 14.28
N VAL A 180 -8.35 -0.71 13.22
CA VAL A 180 -7.64 -0.67 11.95
C VAL A 180 -7.85 0.70 11.29
N PRO A 181 -6.79 1.35 10.78
CA PRO A 181 -6.92 2.59 10.03
C PRO A 181 -7.86 2.42 8.84
N ARG A 182 -8.90 3.26 8.75
CA ARG A 182 -9.81 3.25 7.59
C ARG A 182 -9.13 3.78 6.33
N THR A 183 -8.34 4.84 6.47
CA THR A 183 -7.61 5.44 5.35
C THR A 183 -6.20 5.76 5.80
N VAL A 184 -5.21 5.51 4.94
CA VAL A 184 -3.80 5.81 5.24
C VAL A 184 -3.20 6.58 4.09
N ARG A 185 -2.50 7.67 4.38
CA ARG A 185 -1.63 8.35 3.41
C ARG A 185 -0.23 8.41 3.98
N LEU A 186 0.73 7.76 3.33
CA LEU A 186 2.15 7.86 3.64
C LEU A 186 2.80 8.85 2.68
N GLY A 187 2.57 10.14 2.91
CA GLY A 187 3.07 11.20 2.03
C GLY A 187 2.66 10.96 0.57
N ARG A 188 3.64 10.89 -0.33
CA ARG A 188 3.48 10.46 -1.73
C ARG A 188 3.87 9.00 -1.96
N ALA A 189 4.35 8.26 -0.96
CA ALA A 189 4.81 6.88 -1.14
C ALA A 189 3.66 5.88 -1.33
N ALA A 190 2.58 6.01 -0.56
CA ALA A 190 1.44 5.10 -0.64
C ALA A 190 0.14 5.72 -0.09
N LEU A 191 -0.98 5.17 -0.55
CA LEU A 191 -2.33 5.50 -0.14
C LEU A 191 -3.14 4.22 0.05
N TYR A 192 -3.86 4.09 1.15
CA TYR A 192 -4.81 3.01 1.40
C TYR A 192 -6.21 3.59 1.52
N ARG A 193 -7.15 2.97 0.79
CA ARG A 193 -8.60 3.15 0.95
C ARG A 193 -9.27 1.77 0.96
N PRO A 194 -10.29 1.51 1.80
CA PRO A 194 -10.86 0.16 1.91
C PRO A 194 -11.47 -0.35 0.60
N GLU A 195 -12.03 0.54 -0.20
CA GLU A 195 -12.66 0.25 -1.49
C GLU A 195 -11.67 -0.01 -2.63
N VAL A 196 -10.39 0.38 -2.46
CA VAL A 196 -9.33 0.20 -3.50
C VAL A 196 -8.23 -0.77 -3.04
N GLY A 197 -7.91 -0.79 -1.75
CA GLY A 197 -6.71 -1.42 -1.21
C GLY A 197 -5.54 -0.45 -1.08
N LEU A 198 -4.33 -1.00 -0.89
CA LEU A 198 -3.09 -0.23 -0.80
C LEU A 198 -2.54 0.04 -2.20
N VAL A 199 -2.49 1.31 -2.58
CA VAL A 199 -1.86 1.78 -3.81
C VAL A 199 -0.51 2.41 -3.46
N VAL A 200 0.55 1.89 -4.05
CA VAL A 200 1.90 2.44 -3.96
C VAL A 200 2.10 3.43 -5.10
N ASN A 201 2.92 4.47 -4.88
CA ASN A 201 3.22 5.45 -5.91
C ASN A 201 3.71 4.73 -7.19
N PRO A 202 3.13 5.02 -8.37
CA PRO A 202 3.51 4.35 -9.61
C PRO A 202 5.01 4.43 -9.99
N VAL A 203 5.76 5.39 -9.44
CA VAL A 203 7.22 5.52 -9.67
C VAL A 203 8.06 4.60 -8.78
N LEU A 204 7.42 3.92 -7.83
CA LEU A 204 7.97 2.97 -6.88
C LEU A 204 7.33 1.59 -7.10
N SER A 205 8.03 0.55 -6.68
CA SER A 205 7.47 -0.78 -6.50
C SER A 205 7.08 -1.02 -5.04
N ALA A 206 6.11 -1.93 -4.82
CA ALA A 206 5.74 -2.35 -3.47
C ALA A 206 6.93 -2.99 -2.72
N GLY A 207 7.80 -3.70 -3.45
CA GLY A 207 9.03 -4.27 -2.92
C GLY A 207 10.01 -3.21 -2.40
N GLU A 208 10.28 -2.16 -3.18
CA GLU A 208 11.15 -1.05 -2.75
C GLU A 208 10.62 -0.38 -1.47
N LEU A 209 9.29 -0.15 -1.38
CA LEU A 209 8.69 0.42 -0.18
C LEU A 209 8.80 -0.52 1.04
N LEU A 210 8.58 -1.83 0.84
CA LEU A 210 8.71 -2.83 1.90
C LEU A 210 10.16 -2.95 2.39
N GLU A 211 11.13 -3.01 1.48
CA GLU A 211 12.56 -3.07 1.81
C GLU A 211 12.99 -1.87 2.67
N GLU A 212 12.49 -0.69 2.31
CA GLU A 212 12.78 0.54 3.03
C GLU A 212 12.16 0.54 4.44
N LEU A 213 10.91 0.12 4.59
CA LEU A 213 10.30 -0.09 5.90
C LEU A 213 11.11 -1.09 6.75
N LEU A 214 11.55 -2.21 6.16
CA LEU A 214 12.34 -3.21 6.87
C LEU A 214 13.74 -2.71 7.25
N ARG A 215 14.36 -1.85 6.43
CA ARG A 215 15.63 -1.18 6.75
C ARG A 215 15.48 -0.31 7.99
N VAL A 216 14.45 0.53 8.03
CA VAL A 216 14.14 1.38 9.19
C VAL A 216 13.82 0.53 10.42
N LYS A 217 12.99 -0.50 10.26
CA LYS A 217 12.62 -1.43 11.33
C LYS A 217 13.84 -2.12 11.93
N ARG A 218 14.77 -2.59 11.10
CA ARG A 218 16.02 -3.21 11.55
C ARG A 218 16.84 -2.25 12.41
N SER A 219 17.06 -1.03 11.92
CA SER A 219 17.84 -0.03 12.67
C SER A 219 17.23 0.26 14.04
N ARG A 220 15.90 0.35 14.13
CA ARG A 220 15.20 0.58 15.39
C ARG A 220 15.18 -0.64 16.30
N ALA A 221 15.04 -1.85 15.75
CA ALA A 221 15.13 -3.10 16.50
C ALA A 221 16.53 -3.26 17.12
N ASP A 222 17.58 -2.94 16.37
CA ASP A 222 18.97 -2.99 16.85
C ASP A 222 19.22 -1.99 17.99
N ALA A 223 18.63 -0.78 17.90
CA ALA A 223 18.70 0.22 18.95
C ALA A 223 17.94 -0.23 20.21
N LEU A 224 16.74 -0.79 20.04
CA LEU A 224 15.93 -1.30 21.13
C LEU A 224 16.59 -2.51 21.80
N ALA A 225 17.15 -3.44 21.05
CA ALA A 225 17.89 -4.58 21.59
C ALA A 225 19.07 -4.14 22.48
N LYS A 226 19.82 -3.12 22.05
CA LYS A 226 20.89 -2.53 22.86
C LYS A 226 20.35 -1.89 24.14
N ALA A 227 19.24 -1.16 24.06
CA ALA A 227 18.62 -0.53 25.23
C ALA A 227 18.10 -1.55 26.24
N LEU A 228 17.51 -2.65 25.77
CA LEU A 228 17.02 -3.74 26.63
C LEU A 228 18.18 -4.52 27.29
N SER A 229 19.35 -4.58 26.64
CA SER A 229 20.57 -5.23 27.16
C SER A 229 20.33 -6.66 27.67
N LEU A 230 19.45 -7.41 27.00
CA LEU A 230 19.11 -8.78 27.35
C LEU A 230 20.29 -9.72 27.07
N HIS A 231 20.52 -10.69 27.96
CA HIS A 231 21.49 -11.75 27.71
C HIS A 231 21.03 -12.69 26.59
N GLY A 232 21.96 -13.11 25.72
CA GLY A 232 21.73 -14.11 24.68
C GLY A 232 22.22 -13.69 23.29
N GLU A 233 21.84 -14.45 22.27
CA GLU A 233 22.16 -14.15 20.88
C GLU A 233 21.06 -13.31 20.23
N TYR A 234 21.46 -12.23 19.55
CA TYR A 234 20.55 -11.32 18.84
C TYR A 234 20.82 -11.38 17.33
N GLU A 235 19.74 -11.49 16.54
CA GLU A 235 19.78 -11.26 15.10
C GLU A 235 18.50 -10.58 14.62
N PHE A 236 18.59 -9.75 13.57
CA PHE A 236 17.41 -9.30 12.85
C PHE A 236 17.07 -10.28 11.72
N SER A 237 15.89 -10.89 11.78
CA SER A 237 15.44 -11.87 10.80
C SER A 237 14.47 -11.24 9.81
N LEU A 238 14.82 -11.23 8.52
CA LEU A 238 13.92 -10.79 7.44
C LEU A 238 12.67 -11.68 7.33
N ASP A 239 12.81 -12.96 7.63
CA ASP A 239 11.71 -13.92 7.63
C ASP A 239 10.65 -13.61 8.70
N HIS A 240 11.09 -13.17 9.87
CA HIS A 240 10.21 -12.81 10.98
C HIS A 240 9.86 -11.32 10.97
N ARG A 241 10.60 -10.52 10.20
CA ARG A 241 10.55 -9.05 10.12
C ARG A 241 10.67 -8.38 11.50
N CYS A 242 11.51 -8.96 12.36
CA CYS A 242 11.80 -8.48 13.71
C CYS A 242 13.21 -8.88 14.15
N GLY A 243 13.72 -8.19 15.17
CA GLY A 243 14.86 -8.66 15.97
C GLY A 243 14.44 -9.87 16.81
N LEU A 244 15.26 -10.91 16.85
CA LEU A 244 15.05 -12.10 17.64
C LEU A 244 16.21 -12.21 18.63
N GLN A 245 15.88 -12.17 19.92
CA GLN A 245 16.81 -12.38 21.01
C GLN A 245 16.52 -13.75 21.63
N TYR A 246 17.45 -14.69 21.45
CA TYR A 246 17.34 -16.03 22.01
C TYR A 246 17.93 -16.05 23.42
N ILE A 247 17.10 -16.35 24.41
CA ILE A 247 17.48 -16.34 25.82
C ILE A 247 17.44 -17.78 26.35
N SER A 248 18.45 -18.15 27.12
CA SER A 248 18.47 -19.36 27.95
C SER A 248 18.99 -18.97 29.33
N VAL A 249 18.09 -18.89 30.31
CA VAL A 249 18.42 -18.35 31.65
C VAL A 249 19.11 -19.41 32.53
N ASP A 250 18.69 -20.67 32.44
CA ASP A 250 19.19 -21.76 33.28
C ASP A 250 19.28 -23.12 32.55
N GLY A 251 19.25 -23.10 31.21
CA GLY A 251 19.27 -24.32 30.40
C GLY A 251 17.99 -25.15 30.46
N THR A 252 16.95 -24.71 31.18
CA THR A 252 15.63 -25.34 31.17
C THR A 252 14.79 -24.86 30.00
N ALA A 253 13.94 -25.73 29.46
CA ALA A 253 13.03 -25.37 28.37
C ALA A 253 12.01 -24.28 28.77
N GLU A 254 11.67 -24.17 30.05
CA GLU A 254 10.70 -23.19 30.57
C GLU A 254 11.24 -21.76 30.63
N LYS A 255 12.56 -21.59 30.85
CA LYS A 255 13.23 -20.28 30.82
C LYS A 255 14.09 -20.07 29.56
N SER A 256 13.92 -20.94 28.57
CA SER A 256 14.50 -20.77 27.24
C SER A 256 13.41 -20.33 26.27
N GLY A 257 13.65 -19.26 25.54
CA GLY A 257 12.67 -18.76 24.58
C GLY A 257 13.18 -17.58 23.78
N VAL A 258 12.25 -16.93 23.09
CA VAL A 258 12.57 -15.87 22.13
C VAL A 258 11.90 -14.58 22.57
N VAL A 259 12.69 -13.52 22.69
CA VAL A 259 12.16 -12.16 22.79
C VAL A 259 12.17 -11.56 21.38
N ALA A 260 10.97 -11.37 20.82
CA ALA A 260 10.78 -10.77 19.51
C ALA A 260 10.73 -9.25 19.67
N ILE A 261 11.77 -8.57 19.21
CA ILE A 261 11.95 -7.12 19.30
C ILE A 261 11.50 -6.51 17.97
N CYS A 262 10.28 -5.97 17.98
CA CYS A 262 9.57 -5.51 16.80
C CYS A 262 9.14 -4.04 17.02
N PRO A 263 9.90 -3.03 16.52
CA PRO A 263 9.51 -1.61 16.60
C PRO A 263 8.04 -1.36 16.31
N TRP A 264 7.53 -2.07 15.30
CA TRP A 264 6.12 -2.36 15.11
C TRP A 264 5.95 -3.85 14.81
N ALA A 265 4.78 -4.41 15.11
CA ALA A 265 4.53 -5.84 14.99
C ALA A 265 4.68 -6.32 13.55
N SER A 266 5.21 -7.52 13.38
CA SER A 266 5.21 -8.24 12.11
C SER A 266 4.02 -9.17 12.06
N TYR A 267 3.35 -9.25 10.92
CA TYR A 267 2.29 -10.25 10.69
C TYR A 267 2.83 -11.54 10.05
N SER A 268 4.15 -11.69 9.94
CA SER A 268 4.77 -12.89 9.37
C SER A 268 4.29 -14.15 10.07
N ARG A 269 3.71 -15.08 9.29
CA ARG A 269 3.26 -16.37 9.82
C ARG A 269 4.39 -17.15 10.47
N LYS A 270 5.65 -16.94 10.04
CA LYS A 270 6.83 -17.59 10.63
C LYS A 270 7.04 -17.20 12.09
N LEU A 271 6.82 -15.92 12.42
CA LEU A 271 6.90 -15.41 13.80
C LEU A 271 5.84 -16.08 14.69
N TRP A 272 4.59 -16.08 14.23
CA TRP A 272 3.47 -16.53 15.03
C TRP A 272 3.35 -18.06 15.17
N ARG A 273 4.09 -18.83 14.36
CA ARG A 273 4.16 -20.30 14.49
C ARG A 273 5.02 -20.78 15.66
N ARG A 274 5.91 -19.95 16.20
CA ARG A 274 6.84 -20.30 17.31
C ARG A 274 6.37 -19.78 18.68
N THR A 275 5.07 -19.58 18.87
CA THR A 275 4.48 -18.87 20.04
C THR A 275 4.66 -19.53 21.41
N ARG A 276 5.10 -20.81 21.50
CA ARG A 276 5.37 -21.43 22.80
C ARG A 276 6.65 -20.84 23.38
N ASN A 277 6.51 -19.93 24.35
CA ASN A 277 7.56 -19.20 25.06
C ASN A 277 8.19 -18.03 24.28
N MET A 278 7.34 -17.12 23.81
CA MET A 278 7.74 -15.86 23.18
C MET A 278 7.29 -14.65 24.01
N VAL A 279 8.15 -13.64 24.12
CA VAL A 279 7.81 -12.29 24.61
C VAL A 279 7.92 -11.32 23.43
N LEU A 280 6.89 -10.52 23.20
CA LEU A 280 6.88 -9.51 22.15
C LEU A 280 7.23 -8.15 22.74
N VAL A 281 8.23 -7.47 22.19
CA VAL A 281 8.56 -6.09 22.53
C VAL A 281 8.20 -5.19 21.36
N LEU A 282 7.35 -4.20 21.63
CA LEU A 282 6.87 -3.21 20.66
C LEU A 282 7.31 -1.80 21.09
N GLU A 283 7.51 -0.88 20.15
CA GLU A 283 7.61 0.53 20.51
C GLU A 283 6.21 1.17 20.57
N GLY A 284 5.98 2.02 21.56
CA GLY A 284 4.74 2.78 21.72
C GLY A 284 3.99 2.48 23.01
N GLU A 285 2.66 2.45 22.91
CA GLU A 285 1.74 2.31 24.05
C GLU A 285 0.72 1.21 23.75
N PRO A 286 0.23 0.48 24.77
CA PRO A 286 -0.88 -0.45 24.58
C PRO A 286 -2.17 0.32 24.23
N PRO A 287 -3.05 -0.26 23.39
CA PRO A 287 -4.38 0.30 23.18
C PRO A 287 -5.20 0.27 24.49
N PRO A 288 -6.19 1.15 24.68
CA PRO A 288 -7.05 1.11 25.85
C PRO A 288 -7.91 -0.16 25.88
N GLY A 289 -8.01 -0.81 27.04
CA GLY A 289 -8.93 -1.93 27.26
C GLY A 289 -8.51 -3.26 26.64
N VAL A 290 -7.21 -3.49 26.45
CA VAL A 290 -6.70 -4.77 25.89
C VAL A 290 -6.99 -5.93 26.84
N GLU A 291 -7.57 -7.01 26.31
CA GLU A 291 -7.61 -8.28 27.03
C GLU A 291 -6.21 -8.85 27.21
N ARG A 292 -5.99 -9.62 28.29
CA ARG A 292 -4.72 -10.31 28.49
C ARG A 292 -4.39 -11.19 27.27
N PRO A 293 -3.23 -10.99 26.62
CA PRO A 293 -2.81 -11.80 25.48
C PRO A 293 -2.38 -13.22 25.90
N TRP A 294 -2.37 -14.16 24.97
CA TRP A 294 -1.79 -15.50 25.14
C TRP A 294 -0.24 -15.54 25.27
N PHE A 295 0.45 -14.43 24.98
CA PHE A 295 1.90 -14.26 25.11
C PHE A 295 2.19 -12.94 25.84
N GLY A 296 3.37 -12.80 26.42
CA GLY A 296 3.73 -11.54 27.09
C GLY A 296 4.04 -10.43 26.09
N VAL A 297 3.50 -9.23 26.33
CA VAL A 297 3.77 -8.05 25.49
C VAL A 297 4.36 -6.94 26.33
N ILE A 298 5.41 -6.31 25.82
CA ILE A 298 6.10 -5.20 26.46
C ILE A 298 6.11 -4.06 25.45
N TYR A 299 5.44 -2.97 25.77
CA TYR A 299 5.49 -1.72 25.03
C TYR A 299 6.59 -0.86 25.62
N VAL A 300 7.51 -0.38 24.79
CA VAL A 300 8.64 0.44 25.19
C VAL A 300 8.52 1.82 24.57
N ARG A 301 8.70 2.85 25.39
CA ARG A 301 8.73 4.24 24.93
C ARG A 301 9.73 5.03 25.74
N GLY A 302 10.89 5.32 25.14
CA GLY A 302 11.99 5.94 25.89
C GLY A 302 12.49 5.00 26.98
N GLY A 303 12.64 5.51 28.21
CA GLY A 303 13.02 4.72 29.40
C GLY A 303 11.83 4.11 30.15
N GLU A 304 10.64 4.11 29.57
CA GLU A 304 9.42 3.57 30.18
C GLU A 304 9.00 2.29 29.45
N ALA A 305 8.51 1.32 30.22
CA ALA A 305 7.95 0.07 29.72
C ALA A 305 6.56 -0.17 30.31
N LYS A 306 5.61 -0.51 29.45
CA LYS A 306 4.28 -0.97 29.85
C LYS A 306 4.12 -2.44 29.50
N VAL A 307 3.70 -3.24 30.46
CA VAL A 307 3.71 -4.70 30.32
C VAL A 307 2.30 -5.26 30.37
N LEU A 308 1.94 -6.05 29.35
CA LEU A 308 0.72 -6.84 29.31
C LEU A 308 1.08 -8.30 29.62
N LYS A 309 0.63 -8.76 30.79
CA LYS A 309 0.92 -10.12 31.25
C LYS A 309 0.19 -11.15 30.38
N PRO A 310 0.86 -12.27 30.03
CA PRO A 310 0.20 -13.38 29.36
C PRO A 310 -0.91 -13.99 30.23
N ARG A 311 -1.90 -14.62 29.60
CA ARG A 311 -2.98 -15.36 30.28
C ARG A 311 -2.44 -16.50 31.15
N GLU A 312 -1.43 -17.20 30.66
CA GLU A 312 -0.74 -18.25 31.38
C GLU A 312 0.57 -17.71 31.97
N PRO A 313 0.94 -18.07 33.22
CA PRO A 313 2.21 -17.66 33.81
C PRO A 313 3.41 -18.02 32.92
N SER A 314 4.34 -17.08 32.75
CA SER A 314 5.55 -17.27 31.95
C SER A 314 6.78 -16.81 32.72
N ARG A 315 7.65 -17.76 33.07
CA ARG A 315 8.93 -17.48 33.74
C ARG A 315 9.87 -16.64 32.89
N LEU A 316 9.84 -16.83 31.57
CA LEU A 316 10.59 -16.01 30.63
C LEU A 316 10.13 -14.54 30.69
N PHE A 317 8.81 -14.31 30.73
CA PHE A 317 8.26 -12.97 30.82
C PHE A 317 8.66 -12.27 32.13
N GLU A 318 8.52 -12.95 33.26
CA GLU A 318 8.95 -12.43 34.57
C GLU A 318 10.44 -12.07 34.56
N TYR A 319 11.29 -12.94 34.02
CA TYR A 319 12.72 -12.65 33.86
C TYR A 319 12.99 -11.42 33.01
N VAL A 320 12.31 -11.25 31.86
CA VAL A 320 12.50 -10.07 31.01
C VAL A 320 12.08 -8.79 31.75
N VAL A 321 10.99 -8.83 32.53
CA VAL A 321 10.54 -7.71 33.37
C VAL A 321 11.57 -7.37 34.46
N ASP A 322 12.14 -8.38 35.12
CA ASP A 322 13.19 -8.17 36.13
C ASP A 322 14.44 -7.52 35.52
N VAL A 323 14.83 -7.95 34.31
CA VAL A 323 15.95 -7.32 33.60
C VAL A 323 15.64 -5.85 33.29
N LEU A 324 14.42 -5.52 32.84
CA LEU A 324 14.02 -4.13 32.59
C LEU A 324 14.20 -3.24 33.82
N TYR A 325 13.79 -3.71 34.99
CA TYR A 325 14.05 -2.98 36.25
C TYR A 325 15.55 -2.79 36.50
N SER A 326 16.36 -3.84 36.29
CA SER A 326 17.80 -3.79 36.52
C SER A 326 18.55 -2.81 35.61
N VAL A 327 18.08 -2.63 34.37
CA VAL A 327 18.69 -1.72 33.38
C VAL A 327 18.11 -0.29 33.45
N GLY A 328 17.21 -0.03 34.41
CA GLY A 328 16.73 1.30 34.75
C GLY A 328 15.45 1.75 34.04
N PHE A 329 14.67 0.82 33.47
CA PHE A 329 13.34 1.15 32.94
C PHE A 329 12.32 1.37 34.07
N SER A 330 11.45 2.36 33.90
CA SER A 330 10.24 2.48 34.71
C SER A 330 9.17 1.55 34.14
N VAL A 331 8.79 0.52 34.89
CA VAL A 331 7.83 -0.50 34.44
C VAL A 331 6.46 -0.26 35.05
N ALA A 332 5.43 -0.16 34.21
CA ALA A 332 4.03 -0.13 34.62
C ALA A 332 3.32 -1.40 34.13
N GLU A 333 2.65 -2.10 35.04
CA GLU A 333 1.86 -3.28 34.70
C GLU A 333 0.42 -2.90 34.36
N GLU A 334 -0.03 -3.21 33.16
CA GLU A 334 -1.43 -3.00 32.77
C GLU A 334 -2.19 -4.34 32.80
N GLY A 335 -3.26 -4.39 33.61
CA GLY A 335 -4.20 -5.50 33.68
C GLY A 335 -4.26 -6.21 35.04
N ALA A 336 -5.26 -5.85 35.85
CA ALA A 336 -5.86 -6.74 36.86
C ALA A 336 -6.92 -7.63 36.20
#